data_AF-A0A146K705-F1
#
_entry.id   AF-A0A146K705-F1
#
_cell.length_a   1.000
_cell.length_b   1.000
_cell.length_c   1.000
_cell.angle_alpha   90.00
_cell.angle_beta   90.00
_cell.angle_gamma   90.00
#
_symmetry.space_group_name_H-M   'P 1'
#
loop_
_entity.id
_entity.type
_entity.pdbx_description
1 polymer ?
#
loop_
_entity_poly.entity_id
_entity_poly.type
_entity_poly.pdbx_seq_one_letter_code
_entity_poly.pdbx_strand_id
1 'polypeptide(L)'
;NVWVQICCEEMNTQELNFFPCPCDYQVCALCLSQLQKCPHCKQEYNKKNYRTIANKFDSCPYGQRKLLRIVDHSTIMVRNVPEKYLNDTLQQKQYLGQYGEILSYVITNKVIYVKFKSEKSATDAIHAINETYFAGNLISAQFGYQKFCNFFLAGKQCNNKNCSLMHHYDRKMEMFDIEKEATQFHKAIQIGSNRNKINFQQNKSQHERFPLTLQKQNVIKEIEQKVDNKKMLLMALDQLLQTVQAGK
;
A
#
# COMPACT_ATOMS: atom_id res chain seq x y z
N ASN A 1 -41.66 24.90 7.31
CA ASN A 1 -40.46 24.08 7.03
C ASN A 1 -39.60 24.03 8.27
N VAL A 2 -39.75 22.96 9.06
CA VAL A 2 -38.91 22.74 10.25
C VAL A 2 -37.60 22.13 9.76
N TRP A 3 -36.51 22.88 9.86
CA TRP A 3 -35.17 22.37 9.57
C TRP A 3 -34.76 21.44 10.70
N VAL A 4 -34.42 20.19 10.38
CA VAL A 4 -33.84 19.27 11.35
C VAL A 4 -32.37 19.65 11.51
N GLN A 5 -32.03 20.28 12.63
CA GLN A 5 -30.66 20.67 12.94
C GLN A 5 -29.94 19.47 13.56
N ILE A 6 -28.97 18.91 12.83
CA ILE A 6 -28.01 17.92 13.36
C ILE A 6 -26.75 18.64 13.82
N CYS A 7 -26.04 18.09 14.80
CA CYS A 7 -24.75 18.62 15.22
C CYS A 7 -23.66 18.31 14.18
N CYS A 8 -22.60 19.13 14.17
CA CYS A 8 -21.40 18.91 13.35
C CYS A 8 -20.19 18.46 14.18
N GLU A 9 -20.42 17.89 15.37
CA GLU A 9 -19.34 17.39 16.23
C GLU A 9 -18.75 16.08 15.68
N GLU A 10 -17.46 15.86 15.95
CA GLU A 10 -16.79 14.60 15.60
C GLU A 10 -17.36 13.44 16.42
N MET A 11 -17.89 12.43 15.72
CA MET A 11 -18.43 11.23 16.37
C MET A 11 -17.31 10.40 16.99
N ASN A 12 -17.56 9.90 18.20
CA ASN A 12 -16.63 8.98 18.85
C ASN A 12 -16.68 7.57 18.25
N THR A 13 -15.75 6.70 18.66
CA THR A 13 -15.63 5.33 18.13
C THR A 13 -16.86 4.46 18.34
N GLN A 14 -17.68 4.71 19.37
CA GLN A 14 -18.93 3.97 19.59
C GLN A 14 -20.05 4.49 18.67
N GLU A 15 -20.17 5.81 18.53
CA GLU A 15 -21.19 6.45 17.70
C GLU A 15 -21.00 6.15 16.22
N LEU A 16 -19.76 6.20 15.75
CA LEU A 16 -19.44 5.78 14.39
C LEU A 16 -19.97 4.34 14.17
N ASN A 17 -19.97 3.45 15.18
CA ASN A 17 -20.21 2.00 15.00
C ASN A 17 -21.68 1.66 14.95
N PHE A 18 -22.46 2.64 15.37
CA PHE A 18 -23.85 2.48 15.67
C PHE A 18 -24.65 3.07 14.52
N PHE A 19 -25.43 2.23 13.87
CA PHE A 19 -26.29 2.60 12.76
C PHE A 19 -27.74 2.43 13.20
N PRO A 20 -28.43 3.52 13.53
CA PRO A 20 -29.81 3.45 13.99
C PRO A 20 -30.83 3.25 12.86
N CYS A 21 -30.42 3.45 11.60
CA CYS A 21 -31.28 3.34 10.43
C CYS A 21 -30.79 2.28 9.45
N PRO A 22 -31.68 1.52 8.78
CA PRO A 22 -31.27 0.55 7.76
C PRO A 22 -30.54 1.16 6.56
N CYS A 23 -30.70 2.46 6.29
CA CYS A 23 -30.05 3.18 5.18
C CYS A 23 -28.59 3.59 5.41
N ASP A 24 -27.94 3.10 6.47
CA ASP A 24 -26.53 3.39 6.83
C ASP A 24 -26.24 4.84 7.24
N TYR A 25 -27.24 5.71 7.32
CA TYR A 25 -27.04 7.07 7.79
C TYR A 25 -26.73 7.12 9.29
N GLN A 26 -25.57 7.70 9.62
CA GLN A 26 -25.07 7.83 10.99
C GLN A 26 -25.51 9.17 11.60
N VAL A 27 -25.83 9.13 12.89
CA VAL A 27 -26.10 10.30 13.73
C VAL A 27 -25.45 10.05 15.08
N CYS A 28 -24.92 11.10 15.72
CA CYS A 28 -24.36 10.97 17.07
C CYS A 28 -25.44 10.57 18.09
N ALA A 29 -25.02 10.11 19.28
CA ALA A 29 -25.94 9.63 20.30
C ALA A 29 -26.91 10.73 20.78
N LEU A 30 -26.43 11.97 20.88
CA LEU A 30 -27.25 13.12 21.26
C LEU A 30 -28.28 13.46 20.17
N CYS A 31 -27.89 13.50 18.90
CA CYS A 31 -28.81 13.73 17.79
C CYS A 31 -29.87 12.63 17.71
N LEU A 32 -29.49 11.36 17.88
CA LEU A 32 -30.45 10.26 17.89
C LEU A 32 -31.54 10.44 18.95
N SER A 33 -31.18 10.96 20.13
CA SER A 33 -32.14 11.19 21.22
C SER A 33 -33.19 12.28 20.90
N GLN A 34 -32.85 13.21 20.00
CA GLN A 34 -33.69 14.34 19.61
C GLN A 34 -34.49 14.07 18.33
N LEU A 35 -34.09 13.08 17.53
CA LEU A 35 -34.69 12.77 16.24
C LEU A 35 -35.68 11.62 16.34
N GLN A 36 -36.88 11.80 15.77
CA GLN A 36 -37.84 10.70 15.56
C GLN A 36 -37.65 9.98 14.22
N LYS A 37 -37.13 10.69 13.20
CA LYS A 37 -36.99 10.20 11.82
C LYS A 37 -35.57 10.40 11.32
N CYS A 38 -35.11 9.48 10.48
CA CYS A 38 -33.81 9.56 9.84
C CYS A 38 -33.74 10.79 8.90
N PRO A 39 -32.73 11.67 9.03
CA PRO A 39 -32.57 12.83 8.15
C PRO A 39 -32.39 12.47 6.67
N HIS A 40 -31.84 11.28 6.39
CA HIS A 40 -31.55 10.83 5.03
C HIS A 40 -32.77 10.15 4.36
N CYS A 41 -33.30 9.08 4.94
CA CYS A 41 -34.39 8.30 4.33
C CYS A 41 -35.79 8.61 4.89
N LYS A 42 -35.91 9.49 5.89
CA LYS A 42 -37.15 9.89 6.57
C LYS A 42 -37.90 8.76 7.31
N GLN A 43 -37.32 7.57 7.39
CA GLN A 43 -37.88 6.44 8.13
C GLN A 43 -37.84 6.70 9.64
N GLU A 44 -38.87 6.27 10.36
CA GLU A 44 -38.91 6.35 11.83
C GLU A 44 -37.87 5.42 12.44
N TYR A 45 -37.14 5.94 13.44
CA TYR A 45 -36.16 5.15 14.15
C TYR A 45 -36.85 4.06 14.96
N ASN A 46 -36.45 2.81 14.71
CA ASN A 46 -36.91 1.66 15.46
C ASN A 46 -35.72 1.00 16.14
N LYS A 47 -35.76 0.88 17.47
CA LYS A 47 -34.69 0.27 18.27
C LYS A 47 -34.34 -1.17 17.82
N LYS A 48 -35.29 -1.90 17.23
CA LYS A 48 -35.06 -3.25 16.68
C LYS A 48 -34.12 -3.24 15.46
N ASN A 49 -34.03 -2.13 14.75
CA ASN A 49 -33.18 -1.97 13.57
C ASN A 49 -31.80 -1.41 13.92
N TYR A 50 -31.52 -1.16 15.20
CA TYR A 50 -30.23 -0.65 15.64
C TYR A 50 -29.19 -1.74 15.45
N ARG A 51 -28.22 -1.47 14.58
CA ARG A 51 -27.08 -2.35 14.35
C ARG A 51 -25.83 -1.67 14.88
N THR A 52 -25.03 -2.42 15.61
CA THR A 52 -23.67 -2.00 15.96
C THR A 52 -22.73 -2.89 15.19
N ILE A 53 -21.85 -2.31 14.38
CA ILE A 53 -20.76 -3.06 13.80
C ILE A 53 -19.77 -3.31 14.93
N ALA A 54 -19.51 -4.57 15.27
CA ALA A 54 -18.50 -4.89 16.26
C ALA A 54 -17.13 -4.53 15.67
N ASN A 55 -16.42 -3.60 16.31
CA ASN A 55 -15.01 -3.38 16.00
C ASN A 55 -14.22 -4.63 16.38
N LYS A 56 -13.44 -5.16 15.45
CA LYS A 56 -12.48 -6.24 15.71
C LYS A 56 -11.47 -5.88 16.82
N PHE A 57 -11.20 -4.59 16.99
CA PHE A 57 -10.35 -4.08 18.07
C PHE A 57 -11.00 -4.20 19.46
N ASP A 58 -12.29 -3.89 19.57
CA ASP A 58 -13.02 -3.90 20.85
C ASP A 58 -13.39 -5.33 21.27
N SER A 59 -13.68 -6.21 20.31
CA SER A 59 -13.95 -7.63 20.57
C SER A 59 -12.69 -8.42 20.94
N CYS A 60 -11.49 -7.88 20.71
CA CYS A 60 -10.23 -8.52 21.05
C CYS A 60 -9.82 -8.20 22.50
N PRO A 61 -9.63 -9.22 23.37
CA PRO A 61 -9.13 -9.02 24.73
C PRO A 61 -7.78 -8.28 24.72
N TYR A 62 -7.54 -7.40 25.69
CA TYR A 62 -6.34 -6.55 25.75
C TYR A 62 -5.01 -7.31 25.52
N GLY A 63 -4.88 -8.53 26.09
CA GLY A 63 -3.70 -9.37 25.91
C GLY A 63 -3.47 -9.80 24.45
N GLN A 64 -4.54 -10.03 23.69
CA GLN A 64 -4.51 -10.45 22.28
C GLN A 64 -4.35 -9.26 21.32
N ARG A 65 -4.62 -8.01 21.76
CA ARG A 65 -4.47 -6.82 20.91
C ARG A 65 -3.02 -6.59 20.43
N LYS A 66 -2.02 -7.12 21.14
CA LYS A 66 -0.60 -7.06 20.73
C LYS A 66 -0.29 -7.93 19.50
N LEU A 67 -1.13 -8.93 19.24
CA LEU A 67 -0.99 -9.85 18.11
C LEU A 67 -1.63 -9.29 16.84
N LEU A 68 -2.43 -8.23 16.95
CA LEU A 68 -3.04 -7.57 15.81
C LEU A 68 -1.96 -6.98 14.88
N ARG A 69 -2.18 -7.14 13.58
CA ARG A 69 -1.43 -6.50 12.51
C ARG A 69 -2.38 -5.77 11.59
N ILE A 70 -2.01 -4.55 11.24
CA ILE A 70 -2.78 -3.67 10.38
C ILE A 70 -2.05 -3.61 9.04
N VAL A 71 -2.67 -4.02 7.95
CA VAL A 71 -2.04 -3.91 6.63
C VAL A 71 -1.87 -2.43 6.28
N ASP A 72 -0.71 -2.07 5.74
CA ASP A 72 -0.40 -0.70 5.32
C ASP A 72 0.01 -0.70 3.84
N HIS A 73 -0.93 -0.32 2.97
CA HIS A 73 -0.72 -0.28 1.52
C HIS A 73 0.23 0.82 1.06
N SER A 74 0.64 1.74 1.94
CA SER A 74 1.67 2.76 1.66
C SER A 74 3.07 2.31 2.04
N THR A 75 3.18 1.23 2.82
CA THR A 75 4.45 0.67 3.28
C THR A 75 4.75 -0.63 2.57
N ILE A 76 6.01 -0.87 2.22
CA ILE A 76 6.48 -2.16 1.70
C ILE A 76 7.50 -2.77 2.65
N MET A 77 7.60 -4.09 2.59
CA MET A 77 8.57 -4.89 3.31
C MET A 77 9.39 -5.70 2.31
N VAL A 78 10.70 -5.46 2.26
CA VAL A 78 11.63 -6.11 1.31
C VAL A 78 12.56 -7.06 2.07
N ARG A 79 12.67 -8.30 1.60
CA ARG A 79 13.48 -9.37 2.20
C ARG A 79 14.51 -9.91 1.20
N ASN A 80 15.50 -10.63 1.74
CA ASN A 80 16.59 -11.29 1.00
C ASN A 80 17.56 -10.34 0.28
N VAL A 81 17.55 -9.06 0.63
CA VAL A 81 18.55 -8.10 0.13
C VAL A 81 19.93 -8.50 0.70
N PRO A 82 20.98 -8.57 -0.14
CA PRO A 82 22.33 -8.89 0.34
C PRO A 82 22.81 -7.86 1.38
N GLU A 83 23.54 -8.33 2.40
CA GLU A 83 23.95 -7.49 3.54
C GLU A 83 24.74 -6.23 3.13
N LYS A 84 25.54 -6.32 2.07
CA LYS A 84 26.27 -5.18 1.48
C LYS A 84 25.36 -4.00 1.13
N TYR A 85 24.08 -4.26 0.79
CA TYR A 85 23.10 -3.26 0.39
C TYR A 85 22.08 -2.92 1.47
N LEU A 86 22.17 -3.51 2.68
CA LEU A 86 21.29 -3.18 3.81
C LEU A 86 21.72 -1.87 4.48
N ASN A 87 21.65 -0.77 3.74
CA ASN A 87 21.94 0.59 4.20
C ASN A 87 21.08 1.61 3.44
N ASP A 88 21.30 2.90 3.65
CA ASP A 88 20.49 3.97 3.06
C ASP A 88 20.67 4.13 1.54
N THR A 89 21.64 3.44 0.93
CA THR A 89 21.87 3.47 -0.52
C THR A 89 20.62 3.08 -1.30
N LEU A 90 19.81 2.15 -0.79
CA LEU A 90 18.58 1.70 -1.46
C LEU A 90 17.46 2.75 -1.50
N GLN A 91 17.62 3.89 -0.83
CA GLN A 91 16.70 5.03 -0.96
C GLN A 91 16.92 5.82 -2.27
N GLN A 92 18.08 5.65 -2.91
CA GLN A 92 18.43 6.40 -4.13
C GLN A 92 17.50 6.10 -5.30
N LYS A 93 17.48 7.00 -6.29
CA LYS A 93 16.66 6.93 -7.52
C LYS A 93 16.92 5.71 -8.40
N GLN A 94 18.01 4.98 -8.19
CA GLN A 94 18.30 3.73 -8.91
C GLN A 94 17.72 2.48 -8.22
N TYR A 95 17.20 2.62 -7.00
CA TYR A 95 16.61 1.55 -6.20
C TYR A 95 15.15 1.88 -5.86
N LEU A 96 14.80 2.09 -4.59
CA LEU A 96 13.42 2.32 -4.15
C LEU A 96 12.94 3.75 -4.41
N GLY A 97 13.84 4.73 -4.44
CA GLY A 97 13.49 6.13 -4.71
C GLY A 97 12.93 6.37 -6.12
N GLN A 98 13.04 5.38 -7.01
CA GLN A 98 12.51 5.46 -8.37
C GLN A 98 10.99 5.29 -8.47
N TYR A 99 10.38 4.69 -7.43
CA TYR A 99 8.95 4.35 -7.39
C TYR A 99 8.11 5.45 -6.76
N GLY A 100 8.71 6.30 -5.92
CA GLY A 100 8.05 7.44 -5.30
C GLY A 100 8.87 8.10 -4.20
N GLU A 101 8.29 9.15 -3.62
CA GLU A 101 8.84 9.83 -2.45
C GLU A 101 8.76 8.91 -1.22
N ILE A 102 9.92 8.69 -0.59
CA ILE A 102 10.07 7.86 0.61
C ILE A 102 9.89 8.76 1.84
N LEU A 103 8.93 8.43 2.69
CA LEU A 103 8.67 9.13 3.96
C LEU A 103 9.44 8.51 5.13
N SER A 104 9.66 7.20 5.10
CA SER A 104 10.38 6.47 6.15
C SER A 104 11.11 5.28 5.57
N TYR A 105 12.33 5.05 6.04
CA TYR A 105 13.18 3.92 5.68
C TYR A 105 13.77 3.32 6.95
N VAL A 106 13.43 2.06 7.25
CA VAL A 106 13.86 1.39 8.48
C VAL A 106 14.35 -0.01 8.15
N ILE A 107 15.52 -0.38 8.66
CA ILE A 107 16.06 -1.75 8.53
C ILE A 107 15.95 -2.43 9.90
N THR A 108 15.36 -3.62 9.94
CA THR A 108 15.26 -4.42 11.17
C THR A 108 15.31 -5.89 10.81
N ASN A 109 16.17 -6.67 11.48
CA ASN A 109 16.33 -8.11 11.25
C ASN A 109 16.54 -8.48 9.77
N LYS A 110 17.39 -7.73 9.05
CA LYS A 110 17.66 -7.89 7.61
C LYS A 110 16.44 -7.70 6.69
N VAL A 111 15.37 -7.10 7.22
CA VAL A 111 14.17 -6.71 6.47
C VAL A 111 14.14 -5.19 6.36
N ILE A 112 13.87 -4.69 5.16
CA ILE A 112 13.73 -3.26 4.90
C ILE A 112 12.25 -2.92 4.89
N TYR A 113 11.86 -1.94 5.69
CA TYR A 113 10.53 -1.34 5.71
C TYR A 113 10.61 0.05 5.10
N VAL A 114 9.85 0.28 4.03
CA VAL A 114 9.84 1.57 3.33
C VAL A 114 8.42 2.08 3.24
N LYS A 115 8.17 3.25 3.80
CA LYS A 115 6.89 3.95 3.69
C LYS A 115 6.99 4.98 2.58
N PHE A 116 6.13 4.85 1.58
CA PHE A 116 5.98 5.83 0.52
C PHE A 116 4.91 6.86 0.87
N LYS A 117 4.97 8.01 0.19
CA LYS A 117 3.92 9.03 0.26
C LYS A 117 2.58 8.60 -0.35
N SER A 118 2.61 7.65 -1.28
CA SER A 118 1.43 7.17 -2.00
C SER A 118 1.39 5.64 -2.03
N GLU A 119 0.20 5.07 -1.87
CA GLU A 119 -0.07 3.63 -2.04
C GLU A 119 0.26 3.13 -3.45
N LYS A 120 0.09 4.00 -4.46
CA LYS A 120 0.45 3.68 -5.84
C LYS A 120 1.95 3.40 -5.96
N SER A 121 2.79 4.22 -5.32
CA SER A 121 4.25 4.02 -5.33
C SER A 121 4.67 2.72 -4.66
N ALA A 122 4.03 2.35 -3.55
CA ALA A 122 4.26 1.07 -2.88
C ALA A 122 3.86 -0.11 -3.77
N THR A 123 2.69 -0.02 -4.40
CA THR A 123 2.16 -1.02 -5.33
C THR A 123 3.07 -1.20 -6.55
N ASP A 124 3.50 -0.10 -7.16
CA ASP A 124 4.42 -0.12 -8.31
C ASP A 124 5.79 -0.69 -7.93
N ALA A 125 6.28 -0.39 -6.72
CA ALA A 125 7.52 -0.96 -6.20
C ALA A 125 7.41 -2.49 -6.03
N ILE A 126 6.36 -2.98 -5.37
CA ILE A 126 6.15 -4.42 -5.16
C ILE A 126 6.06 -5.16 -6.50
N HIS A 127 5.26 -4.66 -7.44
CA HIS A 127 5.18 -5.24 -8.78
C HIS A 127 6.54 -5.25 -9.50
N ALA A 128 7.34 -4.19 -9.35
CA ALA A 128 8.62 -4.12 -10.01
C ALA A 128 9.67 -5.09 -9.42
N ILE A 129 9.70 -5.25 -8.10
CA ILE A 129 10.83 -5.92 -7.41
C ILE A 129 10.51 -7.31 -6.84
N ASN A 130 9.25 -7.63 -6.54
CA ASN A 130 8.90 -8.90 -5.92
C ASN A 130 9.23 -10.07 -6.87
N GLU A 131 9.88 -11.11 -6.35
CA GLU A 131 10.31 -12.27 -7.16
C GLU A 131 11.29 -11.91 -8.31
N THR A 132 12.11 -10.87 -8.10
CA THR A 132 13.19 -10.50 -9.03
C THR A 132 14.57 -10.71 -8.39
N TYR A 133 15.61 -10.78 -9.21
CA TYR A 133 16.98 -10.92 -8.73
C TYR A 133 17.65 -9.56 -8.50
N PHE A 134 18.43 -9.46 -7.43
CA PHE A 134 19.29 -8.31 -7.15
C PHE A 134 20.60 -8.78 -6.54
N ALA A 135 21.72 -8.48 -7.21
CA ALA A 135 23.06 -8.89 -6.80
C ALA A 135 23.15 -10.38 -6.42
N GLY A 136 22.52 -11.25 -7.23
CA GLY A 136 22.52 -12.70 -7.05
C GLY A 136 21.41 -13.26 -6.15
N ASN A 137 20.71 -12.43 -5.38
CA ASN A 137 19.64 -12.89 -4.49
C ASN A 137 18.25 -12.69 -5.09
N LEU A 138 17.37 -13.67 -4.90
CA LEU A 138 15.95 -13.53 -5.19
C LEU A 138 15.28 -12.70 -4.08
N ILE A 139 14.88 -11.49 -4.44
CA ILE A 139 14.24 -10.53 -3.54
C ILE A 139 12.74 -10.83 -3.45
N SER A 140 12.20 -10.72 -2.23
CA SER A 140 10.75 -10.74 -2.00
C SER A 140 10.30 -9.38 -1.49
N ALA A 141 9.21 -8.86 -2.05
CA ALA A 141 8.59 -7.64 -1.60
C ALA A 141 7.08 -7.82 -1.47
N GLN A 142 6.54 -7.34 -0.36
CA GLN A 142 5.13 -7.44 0.00
C GLN A 142 4.72 -6.13 0.68
N PHE A 143 3.42 -5.90 0.87
CA PHE A 143 3.00 -4.79 1.71
C PHE A 143 3.53 -4.95 3.13
N GLY A 144 3.84 -3.81 3.73
CA GLY A 144 4.16 -3.70 5.13
C GLY A 144 2.91 -3.81 5.98
N TYR A 145 3.14 -3.72 7.28
CA TYR A 145 2.08 -3.69 8.27
C TYR A 145 2.50 -2.79 9.41
N GLN A 146 1.50 -2.29 10.14
CA GLN A 146 1.71 -1.54 11.37
C GLN A 146 1.25 -2.36 12.58
N LYS A 147 1.80 -1.97 13.73
CA LYS A 147 1.37 -2.45 15.04
C LYS A 147 0.86 -1.25 15.83
N PHE A 148 -0.10 -1.49 16.70
CA PHE A 148 -0.48 -0.50 17.69
C PHE A 148 0.65 -0.29 18.70
N CYS A 149 0.76 0.94 19.20
CA CYS A 149 1.65 1.22 20.31
C CYS A 149 1.17 0.53 21.58
N ASN A 150 2.10 0.00 22.38
CA ASN A 150 1.78 -0.65 23.65
C ASN A 150 1.10 0.30 24.64
N PHE A 151 1.47 1.59 24.67
CA PHE A 151 0.83 2.58 25.54
C PHE A 151 -0.60 2.87 25.08
N PHE A 152 -0.79 3.06 23.76
CA PHE A 152 -2.12 3.22 23.18
C PHE A 152 -3.03 2.03 23.48
N LEU A 153 -2.51 0.81 23.27
CA LEU A 153 -3.26 -0.40 23.62
C LEU A 153 -3.68 -0.40 25.09
N ALA A 154 -2.79 0.07 25.99
CA ALA A 154 -3.03 0.13 27.43
C ALA A 154 -3.97 1.26 27.87
N GLY A 155 -4.50 2.05 26.92
CA GLY A 155 -5.27 3.26 27.22
C GLY A 155 -4.45 4.39 27.85
N LYS A 156 -3.12 4.35 27.71
CA LYS A 156 -2.19 5.36 28.23
C LYS A 156 -1.68 6.27 27.11
N GLN A 157 -1.42 7.53 27.45
CA GLN A 157 -0.76 8.45 26.53
C GLN A 157 0.68 7.99 26.26
N CYS A 158 1.09 8.00 25.00
CA CYS A 158 2.47 7.74 24.63
C CYS A 158 3.28 9.04 24.67
N ASN A 159 4.35 9.08 25.48
CA ASN A 159 5.21 10.25 25.60
C ASN A 159 6.30 10.32 24.51
N ASN A 160 6.44 9.27 23.68
CA ASN A 160 7.38 9.27 22.58
C ASN A 160 6.80 10.07 21.40
N LYS A 161 7.30 11.30 21.21
CA LYS A 161 6.89 12.20 20.12
C LYS A 161 7.17 11.64 18.73
N ASN A 162 8.15 10.74 18.60
CA ASN A 162 8.55 10.10 17.36
C ASN A 162 8.16 8.61 17.35
N CYS A 163 7.06 8.23 18.01
CA CYS A 163 6.60 6.85 18.01
C CYS A 163 6.22 6.42 16.58
N SER A 164 6.85 5.37 16.07
CA SER A 164 6.57 4.81 14.76
C SER A 164 5.36 3.86 14.74
N LEU A 165 4.74 3.62 15.90
CA LEU A 165 3.59 2.72 16.05
C LEU A 165 2.27 3.49 16.03
N MET A 166 1.20 2.78 15.70
CA MET A 166 -0.12 3.38 15.54
C MET A 166 -0.74 3.79 16.89
N HIS A 167 -1.25 5.03 16.96
CA HIS A 167 -1.88 5.64 18.14
C HIS A 167 -3.37 5.94 17.96
N HIS A 168 -3.97 5.51 16.85
CA HIS A 168 -5.39 5.66 16.61
C HIS A 168 -5.93 4.40 15.96
N TYR A 169 -7.22 4.19 16.07
CA TYR A 169 -7.95 3.13 15.40
C TYR A 169 -8.87 3.74 14.34
N ASP A 170 -8.98 3.10 13.18
CA ASP A 170 -9.98 3.37 12.16
C ASP A 170 -10.58 2.02 11.73
N ARG A 171 -11.87 1.98 11.43
CA ARG A 171 -12.55 0.77 11.00
C ARG A 171 -12.21 0.31 9.60
N LYS A 172 -11.81 1.24 8.75
CA LYS A 172 -11.33 0.92 7.41
C LYS A 172 -9.99 0.18 7.47
N MET A 173 -9.32 0.16 8.63
CA MET A 173 -8.09 -0.59 8.82
C MET A 173 -8.35 -2.09 8.65
N GLU A 174 -7.60 -2.68 7.72
CA GLU A 174 -7.59 -4.11 7.53
C GLU A 174 -6.71 -4.76 8.61
N MET A 175 -7.35 -5.29 9.66
CA MET A 175 -6.66 -5.85 10.83
C MET A 175 -6.83 -7.36 10.94
N PHE A 176 -5.74 -8.05 11.30
CA PHE A 176 -5.69 -9.49 11.48
C PHE A 176 -5.07 -9.87 12.82
N ASP A 177 -5.71 -10.78 13.55
CA ASP A 177 -5.10 -11.45 14.70
C ASP A 177 -4.18 -12.54 14.17
N ILE A 178 -2.86 -12.34 14.23
CA ILE A 178 -1.89 -13.25 13.61
C ILE A 178 -1.94 -14.67 14.18
N GLU A 179 -2.37 -14.84 15.44
CA GLU A 179 -2.48 -16.18 16.02
C GLU A 179 -3.63 -16.98 15.38
N LYS A 180 -4.72 -16.30 15.00
CA LYS A 180 -5.93 -16.93 14.45
C LYS A 180 -6.05 -16.83 12.93
N GLU A 181 -5.45 -15.80 12.33
CA GLU A 181 -5.69 -15.36 10.95
C GLU A 181 -4.39 -15.16 10.15
N ALA A 182 -3.32 -15.87 10.51
CA ALA A 182 -2.02 -15.77 9.83
C ALA A 182 -2.14 -15.95 8.30
N THR A 183 -2.95 -16.90 7.85
CA THR A 183 -3.13 -17.20 6.42
C THR A 183 -3.81 -16.04 5.69
N GLN A 184 -4.86 -15.45 6.27
CA GLN A 184 -5.57 -14.31 5.70
C GLN A 184 -4.67 -13.09 5.67
N PHE A 185 -3.91 -12.85 6.75
CA PHE A 185 -2.92 -11.78 6.80
C PHE A 185 -1.85 -11.93 5.70
N HIS A 186 -1.28 -13.12 5.55
CA HIS A 186 -0.29 -13.38 4.49
C HIS A 186 -0.85 -13.15 3.09
N LYS A 187 -2.12 -13.47 2.85
CA LYS A 187 -2.79 -13.16 1.57
C LYS A 187 -2.99 -11.66 1.38
N ALA A 188 -3.38 -10.94 2.43
CA ALA A 188 -3.66 -9.50 2.36
C ALA A 188 -2.42 -8.65 2.06
N ILE A 189 -1.25 -9.04 2.59
CA ILE A 189 0.00 -8.32 2.32
C ILE A 189 0.64 -8.66 0.96
N GLN A 190 0.14 -9.69 0.28
CA GLN A 190 0.64 -10.11 -1.03
C GLN A 190 -0.16 -9.46 -2.16
N ILE A 191 0.55 -8.99 -3.17
CA ILE A 191 -0.06 -8.59 -4.43
C ILE A 191 -0.04 -9.79 -5.38
N GLY A 192 -1.18 -10.06 -6.03
CA GLY A 192 -1.34 -11.17 -6.98
C GLY A 192 -0.32 -11.17 -8.12
N SER A 193 -0.08 -12.36 -8.69
CA SER A 193 1.02 -12.75 -9.58
C SER A 193 1.73 -11.64 -10.37
N ASN A 194 3.06 -11.64 -10.20
CA ASN A 194 3.93 -10.76 -10.94
C ASN A 194 4.03 -11.19 -12.41
N ARG A 195 3.52 -10.37 -13.35
CA ARG A 195 3.63 -10.63 -14.80
C ARG A 195 5.06 -10.43 -15.33
N ASN A 196 5.93 -9.85 -14.52
CA ASN A 196 7.31 -9.51 -14.84
C ASN A 196 8.30 -10.37 -14.04
N LYS A 197 8.25 -11.69 -14.19
CA LYS A 197 9.35 -12.55 -13.72
C LYS A 197 10.57 -12.33 -14.62
N ILE A 198 11.36 -11.31 -14.32
CA ILE A 198 12.69 -11.16 -14.92
C ILE A 198 13.53 -12.29 -14.33
N ASN A 199 13.82 -13.30 -15.14
CA ASN A 199 14.67 -14.40 -14.71
C ASN A 199 16.14 -13.94 -14.67
N PHE A 200 16.94 -14.55 -13.78
CA PHE A 200 18.36 -14.19 -13.59
C PHE A 200 19.16 -14.23 -14.91
N GLN A 201 18.80 -15.12 -15.83
CA GLN A 201 19.48 -15.29 -17.11
C GLN A 201 19.15 -14.19 -18.14
N GLN A 202 17.95 -13.60 -18.11
CA GLN A 202 17.52 -12.50 -18.99
C GLN A 202 18.12 -11.16 -18.58
N ASN A 203 18.73 -11.05 -17.39
CA ASN A 203 19.26 -9.79 -16.90
C ASN A 203 20.59 -9.96 -16.16
N LYS A 204 21.61 -10.48 -16.88
CA LYS A 204 22.99 -10.60 -16.38
C LYS A 204 23.60 -9.27 -15.92
N SER A 205 23.03 -8.13 -16.29
CA SER A 205 23.49 -6.77 -15.91
C SER A 205 22.75 -6.19 -14.69
N GLN A 206 21.89 -6.96 -14.02
CA GLN A 206 21.12 -6.54 -12.84
C GLN A 206 21.97 -6.40 -11.56
N HIS A 207 23.23 -5.99 -11.71
CA HIS A 207 24.21 -6.02 -10.65
C HIS A 207 24.14 -4.83 -9.70
N GLU A 208 23.46 -3.71 -10.03
CA GLU A 208 23.48 -2.54 -9.12
C GLU A 208 22.21 -1.69 -9.09
N ARG A 209 21.07 -2.10 -9.68
CA ARG A 209 19.83 -1.31 -9.62
C ARG A 209 18.56 -2.17 -9.59
N PHE A 210 17.47 -1.61 -9.07
CA PHE A 210 16.16 -2.28 -9.08
C PHE A 210 15.44 -2.11 -10.43
N PRO A 211 14.57 -3.07 -10.82
CA PRO A 211 13.78 -2.99 -12.04
C PRO A 211 12.97 -1.70 -12.17
N LEU A 212 12.88 -1.16 -13.38
CA LEU A 212 11.96 -0.06 -13.68
C LEU A 212 10.50 -0.53 -13.54
N THR A 213 9.58 0.42 -13.32
CA THR A 213 8.14 0.13 -13.34
C THR A 213 7.70 -0.39 -14.71
N LEU A 214 6.63 -1.20 -14.74
CA LEU A 214 5.99 -1.68 -15.97
C LEU A 214 5.74 -0.57 -16.99
N GLN A 215 5.24 0.57 -16.54
CA GLN A 215 4.99 1.74 -17.39
C GLN A 215 6.29 2.25 -18.04
N LYS A 216 7.36 2.42 -17.27
CA LYS A 216 8.66 2.84 -17.78
C LYS A 216 9.26 1.81 -18.73
N GLN A 217 9.10 0.51 -18.43
CA GLN A 217 9.54 -0.57 -19.31
C GLN A 217 8.82 -0.55 -20.66
N ASN A 218 7.50 -0.32 -20.67
CA ASN A 218 6.72 -0.24 -21.91
C ASN A 218 7.13 0.96 -22.76
N VAL A 219 7.33 2.13 -22.13
CA VAL A 219 7.82 3.32 -22.82
C VAL A 219 9.21 3.08 -23.44
N ILE A 220 10.11 2.40 -22.72
CA ILE A 220 11.43 2.04 -23.26
C ILE A 220 11.29 1.13 -24.48
N LYS A 221 10.44 0.09 -24.42
CA LYS A 221 10.20 -0.82 -25.55
C LYS A 221 9.65 -0.07 -26.78
N GLU A 222 8.73 0.87 -26.58
CA GLU A 222 8.20 1.70 -27.66
C GLU A 222 9.28 2.59 -28.29
N ILE A 223 10.18 3.14 -27.48
CA ILE A 223 11.31 3.96 -27.96
C ILE A 223 12.31 3.09 -28.73
N GLU A 224 12.67 1.91 -28.20
CA GLU A 224 13.57 0.96 -28.85
C GLU A 224 13.04 0.56 -30.23
N GLN A 225 11.76 0.22 -30.32
CA GLN A 225 11.11 -0.11 -31.60
C GLN A 225 11.15 1.06 -32.61
N LYS A 226 10.94 2.30 -32.14
CA LYS A 226 11.06 3.49 -33.00
C LYS A 226 12.49 3.71 -33.50
N VAL A 227 13.49 3.48 -32.64
CA VAL A 227 14.91 3.58 -32.99
C VAL A 227 15.27 2.55 -34.04
N ASP A 228 14.84 1.30 -33.87
CA ASP A 228 15.12 0.22 -34.82
C ASP A 228 14.46 0.45 -36.18
N ASN A 229 13.21 0.92 -36.19
CA ASN A 229 12.55 1.32 -37.44
C ASN A 229 13.32 2.43 -38.18
N LYS A 230 13.85 3.42 -37.44
CA LYS A 230 14.63 4.51 -38.04
C LYS A 230 15.98 4.01 -38.58
N LYS A 231 16.66 3.09 -37.87
CA LYS A 231 17.89 2.44 -38.36
C LYS A 231 17.65 1.66 -39.66
N MET A 232 16.54 0.91 -39.73
CA MET A 232 16.16 0.17 -40.94
C MET A 232 15.94 1.10 -42.14
N LEU A 233 15.29 2.24 -41.93
CA LEU A 233 15.11 3.26 -42.97
C LEU A 233 16.44 3.86 -43.45
N LEU A 234 17.35 4.18 -42.52
CA LEU A 234 18.68 4.68 -42.85
C LEU A 234 19.48 3.66 -43.69
N MET A 235 19.46 2.39 -43.29
CA MET A 235 20.13 1.31 -44.04
C MET A 235 19.57 1.17 -45.46
N ALA A 236 18.25 1.25 -45.64
CA ALA A 236 17.64 1.20 -46.97
C ALA A 236 18.03 2.40 -47.85
N LEU A 237 18.14 3.59 -47.24
CA LEU A 237 18.50 4.83 -47.94
C LEU A 237 19.97 4.81 -48.38
N ASP A 238 20.87 4.30 -47.54
CA ASP A 238 22.28 4.08 -47.88
C ASP A 238 22.42 3.07 -49.04
N GLN A 239 21.61 2.02 -49.04
CA GLN A 239 21.61 1.00 -50.10
C GLN A 239 21.14 1.58 -51.44
N LEU A 240 20.14 2.47 -51.43
CA LEU A 240 19.70 3.21 -52.62
C LEU A 240 20.75 4.22 -53.11
N LEU A 241 21.45 4.89 -52.20
CA LEU A 241 22.55 5.79 -52.56
C LEU A 241 23.68 5.03 -53.25
N GLN A 242 24.03 3.85 -52.76
CA GLN A 242 25.06 2.99 -53.36
C GLN A 242 24.65 2.52 -54.77
N THR A 243 23.39 2.14 -54.99
CA THR A 243 22.92 1.73 -56.34
C THR A 243 22.91 2.89 -57.33
N VAL A 244 22.53 4.09 -56.89
CA VAL A 244 22.60 5.32 -57.73
C VAL A 244 24.05 5.69 -58.05
N GLN A 245 24.97 5.52 -57.11
CA GLN A 245 26.40 5.78 -57.34
C GLN A 245 27.06 4.73 -58.25
N ALA A 246 26.65 3.47 -58.18
CA ALA A 246 27.18 2.40 -59.03
C ALA A 246 26.63 2.40 -60.47
N GLY A 247 25.48 3.06 -60.70
CA GLY A 247 24.84 3.20 -62.01
C GLY A 247 25.26 4.45 -62.80
N LYS A 248 26.16 5.29 -62.26
CA LYS A 248 26.80 6.43 -62.93
C LYS A 248 28.24 6.08 -63.30
#